data_AF-A0ABD0MZ89-F1
#
_entry.id   AF-A0ABD0MZ89-F1
#
_cell.length_a   1.000
_cell.length_b   1.000
_cell.length_c   1.000
_cell.angle_alpha   90.00
_cell.angle_beta   90.00
_cell.angle_gamma   90.00
#
_symmetry.space_group_name_H-M   'P 1'
#
loop_
_entity.id
_entity.type
_entity.pdbx_description
1 polymer ?
#
loop_
_entity_poly.entity_id
_entity_poly.type
_entity_poly.pdbx_seq_one_letter_code
_entity_poly.pdbx_strand_id
1 'polypeptide(L)' 'HLRQAGIGGKFVEFFGPGVQQLSAPDRTTIANMCPEYNATVSFFPVDDITLQHFKHT' A
#
# COMPACT_ATOMS: atom_id res chain seq x y z
N HIS A 1 -4.38 13.76 1.56
CA HIS A 1 -4.22 13.39 2.98
C HIS A 1 -2.78 13.05 3.35
N LEU A 2 -2.16 11.97 2.83
CA LEU A 2 -0.82 11.53 3.28
C LEU A 2 0.28 12.60 3.15
N ARG A 3 0.28 13.36 2.04
CA ARG A 3 1.23 14.48 1.85
C ARG A 3 1.12 15.57 2.92
N GLN A 4 -0.08 15.84 3.42
CA GLN A 4 -0.33 16.83 4.46
C GLN A 4 0.04 16.32 5.86
N ALA A 5 0.19 15.00 6.03
CA ALA A 5 0.49 14.36 7.31
C ALA A 5 1.97 14.43 7.71
N GLY A 6 2.85 15.02 6.88
CA GLY A 6 4.25 15.26 7.25
C GLY A 6 5.08 14.00 7.48
N ILE A 7 4.83 12.95 6.71
CA ILE A 7 5.45 11.61 6.84
C ILE A 7 6.79 11.46 6.11
N GLY A 8 7.50 12.58 5.92
CA GLY A 8 8.81 12.64 5.27
C GLY A 8 9.80 11.62 5.85
N GLY A 9 10.32 10.72 5.02
CA GLY A 9 11.35 9.77 5.43
C GLY A 9 10.84 8.60 6.31
N LYS A 10 9.52 8.40 6.38
CA LYS A 10 8.91 7.36 7.22
C LYS A 10 8.40 6.19 6.39
N PHE A 11 8.18 5.08 7.08
CA PHE A 11 7.47 3.91 6.56
C PHE A 11 5.97 4.12 6.77
N VAL A 12 5.18 3.83 5.74
CA VAL A 12 3.72 3.88 5.79
C VAL A 12 3.19 2.46 5.63
N GLU A 13 2.50 1.96 6.63
CA GLU A 13 1.78 0.68 6.56
C GLU A 13 0.28 0.94 6.42
N PHE A 14 -0.34 0.29 5.43
CA PHE A 14 -1.78 0.36 5.20
C PHE A 14 -2.48 -0.82 5.88
N PHE A 15 -3.47 -0.54 6.72
CA PHE A 15 -4.23 -1.53 7.47
C PHE A 15 -5.74 -1.18 7.54
N GLY A 16 -6.53 -2.12 8.05
CA GLY A 16 -7.97 -1.94 8.28
C GLY A 16 -8.86 -2.60 7.21
N PRO A 17 -10.19 -2.61 7.43
CA PRO A 17 -11.13 -3.36 6.59
C PRO A 17 -11.21 -2.85 5.14
N GLY A 18 -10.82 -1.60 4.89
CA GLY A 18 -10.76 -1.04 3.53
C GLY A 18 -9.64 -1.65 2.67
N VAL A 19 -8.55 -2.16 3.27
CA VAL A 19 -7.45 -2.78 2.52
C VAL A 19 -7.89 -4.09 1.85
N GLN A 20 -8.84 -4.81 2.46
CA GLN A 20 -9.42 -6.02 1.89
C GLN A 20 -10.29 -5.76 0.64
N GLN A 21 -10.65 -4.50 0.37
CA GLN A 21 -11.41 -4.13 -0.82
C GLN A 21 -10.50 -3.79 -2.01
N LEU A 22 -9.19 -3.64 -1.78
CA LEU A 22 -8.22 -3.27 -2.82
C LEU A 22 -7.64 -4.53 -3.45
N SER A 23 -7.68 -4.59 -4.79
CA SER A 23 -7.01 -5.65 -5.55
C SER A 23 -5.48 -5.52 -5.46
N ALA A 24 -4.74 -6.58 -5.80
CA ALA A 24 -3.28 -6.52 -5.83
C ALA A 24 -2.74 -5.40 -6.77
N PRO A 25 -3.28 -5.19 -7.99
CA PRO A 25 -2.92 -4.04 -8.83
C PRO A 25 -3.22 -2.66 -8.22
N ASP A 26 -4.31 -2.52 -7.46
CA ASP A 26 -4.63 -1.25 -6.80
C ASP A 26 -3.59 -0.94 -5.71
N ARG A 27 -3.21 -1.97 -4.94
CA ARG A 27 -2.18 -1.85 -3.89
C ARG A 27 -0.83 -1.47 -4.48
N THR A 28 -0.42 -2.07 -5.60
CA THR A 28 0.84 -1.70 -6.27
C THR A 28 0.79 -0.28 -6.83
N THR A 29 -0.35 0.16 -7.36
CA THR A 29 -0.55 1.54 -7.81
C THR A 29 -0.37 2.54 -6.67
N ILE A 30 -1.00 2.28 -5.51
CA ILE A 30 -0.88 3.13 -4.32
C ILE A 30 0.55 3.14 -3.77
N ALA A 31 1.19 1.97 -3.69
CA ALA A 31 2.56 1.84 -3.21
C ALA A 31 3.56 2.54 -4.14
N ASN A 32 3.33 2.55 -5.45
CA ASN A 32 4.17 3.25 -6.41
C ASN A 32 4.10 4.79 -6.26
N MET A 33 3.01 5.32 -5.67
CA MET A 33 2.88 6.74 -5.35
C MET A 33 3.63 7.17 -4.07
N CYS A 34 4.49 6.31 -3.51
CA CYS A 34 5.26 6.59 -2.30
C CYS A 34 6.03 7.92 -2.33
N PRO A 35 6.72 8.28 -3.44
CA PRO A 35 7.39 9.58 -3.57
C PRO A 35 6.45 10.79 -3.42
N GLU A 36 5.21 10.68 -3.89
CA GLU A 36 4.24 11.77 -3.99
C GLU A 36 3.75 12.26 -2.61
N TYR A 37 3.86 11.42 -1.59
CA TYR A 37 3.60 11.78 -0.19
C TYR A 37 4.85 11.76 0.69
N ASN A 38 6.05 11.78 0.10
CA ASN A 38 7.35 11.85 0.78
C ASN A 38 7.63 10.68 1.75
N ALA A 39 6.98 9.53 1.59
CA ALA A 39 7.33 8.35 2.36
C ALA A 39 8.56 7.65 1.77
N THR A 40 9.31 6.92 2.60
CA THR A 40 10.43 6.08 2.14
C THR A 40 9.94 4.77 1.57
N VAL A 41 8.93 4.17 2.21
CA VAL A 41 8.32 2.91 1.81
C VAL A 41 6.83 2.96 2.10
N SER A 42 6.05 2.35 1.21
CA SER A 42 4.62 2.12 1.36
C SER A 42 4.34 0.63 1.33
N PHE A 43 3.79 0.13 2.41
CA PHE A 43 3.70 -1.29 2.69
C PHE A 43 2.24 -1.74 2.85
N PHE A 44 1.89 -2.77 2.09
CA PHE A 44 0.67 -3.55 2.27
C PHE A 44 1.08 -4.92 2.83
N PRO A 45 0.63 -5.30 4.04
CA PRO A 45 0.90 -6.62 4.58
C PRO A 45 0.40 -7.73 3.65
N VAL A 46 1.08 -8.88 3.69
CA VAL A 46 0.64 -10.08 2.95
C VAL A 46 -0.67 -10.57 3.57
N ASP A 47 -1.68 -10.73 2.72
CA ASP A 47 -2.98 -11.27 3.09
C ASP A 47 -3.50 -12.24 2.01
N ASP A 48 -4.74 -12.71 2.16
CA ASP A 48 -5.37 -13.62 1.22
C ASP A 48 -5.40 -13.08 -0.21
N ILE A 49 -5.53 -11.75 -0.41
CA ILE A 49 -5.54 -11.15 -1.75
C ILE A 49 -4.16 -11.28 -2.40
N THR A 50 -3.09 -11.06 -1.63
CA THR A 50 -1.73 -11.30 -2.11
C THR A 50 -1.51 -12.78 -2.47
N LEU A 51 -1.96 -13.71 -1.62
CA LEU A 51 -1.85 -15.14 -1.88
C LEU A 51 -2.67 -15.57 -3.11
N GLN A 52 -3.88 -15.05 -3.28
CA GLN A 52 -4.70 -15.31 -4.45
C GLN A 52 -4.06 -14.74 -5.72
N HIS A 53 -3.49 -13.54 -5.68
CA HIS A 53 -2.79 -12.97 -6.82
C HIS A 53 -1.66 -13.90 -7.30
N PHE A 54 -0.79 -14.36 -6.39
CA PHE A 54 0.29 -15.28 -6.73
C PHE A 54 -0.17 -16.65 -7.24
N LYS A 55 -1.33 -17.15 -6.84
CA LYS A 55 -1.89 -18.40 -7.40
C LYS A 55 -2.33 -18.27 -8.86
N HIS A 56 -2.65 -17.04 -9.29
CA HIS A 56 -3.08 -16.74 -10.65
C HIS A 56 -1.95 -16.20 -11.54
N THR A 57 -0.71 -16.21 -11.04
CA THR A 57 0.49 -15.77 -11.75
C THR A 57 1.41 -16.96 -12.01
#